data_AF-A0A8J5IYV1-F1
#
_entry.id   AF-A0A8J5IYV1-F1
#
_cell.length_a   1.000
_cell.length_b   1.000
_cell.length_c   1.000
_cell.angle_alpha   90.00
_cell.angle_beta   90.00
_cell.angle_gamma   90.00
#
_symmetry.space_group_name_H-M   'P 1'
#
loop_
_entity.id
_entity.type
_entity.pdbx_description
1 polymer ?
#
loop_
_entity_poly.entity_id
_entity_poly.type
_entity_poly.pdbx_seq_one_letter_code
_entity_poly.pdbx_strand_id
1 'polypeptide(L)'
;MALDDMETRQVNKWQNEMLPSQKVWIELALKGVPANQLVENSAYKLYLRYAIEYDDLLFQRIKESDKIKIMVSPSPAEMDARIHIWVKAKRPNWYVEKMLGLENNAQFKGASKEYQLFLKLQKEQK
;
A
#
# COMPACT_ATOMS: atom_id res chain seq x y z
N MET A 1 17.27 1.29 21.53
CA MET A 1 18.28 1.49 20.48
C MET A 1 18.52 0.24 19.63
N ALA A 2 18.66 -0.99 20.17
CA ALA A 2 18.91 -2.17 19.33
C ALA A 2 17.72 -2.65 18.43
N LEU A 3 16.47 -2.38 18.82
CA LEU A 3 15.28 -2.76 18.04
C LEU A 3 15.13 -1.90 16.76
N ASP A 4 15.35 -0.59 16.85
CA ASP A 4 15.30 0.33 15.69
C ASP A 4 16.33 -0.04 14.61
N ASP A 5 17.51 -0.52 15.03
CA ASP A 5 18.57 -0.96 14.11
C ASP A 5 18.19 -2.24 13.35
N MET A 6 17.50 -3.19 14.00
CA MET A 6 17.05 -4.43 13.36
C MET A 6 15.89 -4.18 12.40
N GLU A 7 14.90 -3.39 12.81
CA GLU A 7 13.77 -3.00 11.95
C GLU A 7 14.26 -2.22 10.73
N THR A 8 15.21 -1.30 10.91
CA THR A 8 15.79 -0.54 9.79
C THR A 8 16.56 -1.45 8.82
N ARG A 9 17.32 -2.43 9.32
CA ARG A 9 17.97 -3.43 8.45
C ARG A 9 16.97 -4.26 7.67
N GLN A 10 15.86 -4.65 8.31
CA GLN A 10 14.82 -5.44 7.66
C GLN A 10 14.11 -4.65 6.55
N VAL A 11 13.75 -3.38 6.81
CA VAL A 11 13.18 -2.48 5.81
C VAL A 11 14.13 -2.31 4.63
N ASN A 12 15.41 -2.04 4.89
CA ASN A 12 16.42 -1.89 3.85
C ASN A 12 16.57 -3.17 3.01
N LYS A 13 16.48 -4.34 3.63
CA LYS A 13 16.49 -5.61 2.91
C LYS A 13 15.29 -5.73 1.96
N TRP A 14 14.08 -5.50 2.46
CA TRP A 14 12.87 -5.56 1.62
C TRP A 14 12.90 -4.54 0.48
N GLN A 15 13.43 -3.35 0.71
CA GLN A 15 13.61 -2.33 -0.33
C GLN A 15 14.58 -2.79 -1.42
N ASN A 16 15.74 -3.33 -1.03
CA ASN A 16 16.74 -3.84 -1.98
C ASN A 16 16.19 -4.97 -2.85
N GLU A 17 15.36 -5.84 -2.27
CA GLU A 17 14.68 -6.93 -2.98
C GLU A 17 13.42 -6.45 -3.74
N MET A 18 13.01 -5.19 -3.55
CA MET A 18 11.76 -4.60 -4.07
C MET A 18 10.55 -5.48 -3.78
N LEU A 19 10.50 -5.97 -2.54
CA LEU A 19 9.52 -6.96 -2.15
C LEU A 19 8.12 -6.35 -2.21
N PRO A 20 7.15 -6.90 -2.95
CA PRO A 20 5.80 -6.35 -2.97
C PRO A 20 5.23 -6.19 -1.57
N SER A 21 4.60 -5.05 -1.25
CA SER A 21 4.06 -4.78 0.09
C SER A 21 3.18 -5.92 0.62
N GLN A 22 2.43 -6.58 -0.27
CA GLN A 22 1.63 -7.76 0.04
C GLN A 22 2.45 -8.91 0.64
N LYS A 23 3.65 -9.17 0.12
CA LYS A 23 4.53 -10.19 0.68
C LYS A 23 5.01 -9.78 2.08
N VAL A 24 5.34 -8.51 2.29
CA VAL A 24 5.70 -8.00 3.63
C VAL A 24 4.52 -8.13 4.60
N TRP A 25 3.29 -7.84 4.18
CA TRP A 25 2.09 -8.06 5.00
C TRP A 25 1.95 -9.52 5.47
N ILE A 26 2.24 -10.46 4.57
CA ILE A 26 2.20 -11.90 4.85
C ILE A 26 3.36 -12.31 5.76
N GLU A 27 4.58 -11.86 5.48
CA GLU A 27 5.78 -12.16 6.29
C GLU A 27 5.62 -11.69 7.74
N LEU A 28 4.97 -10.55 7.94
CA LEU A 28 4.66 -9.99 9.25
C LEU A 28 3.45 -10.63 9.94
N ALA A 29 2.85 -11.67 9.35
CA ALA A 29 1.68 -12.38 9.84
C ALA A 29 0.46 -11.48 10.12
N LEU A 30 0.36 -10.32 9.46
CA LEU A 30 -0.68 -9.32 9.73
C LEU A 30 -2.09 -9.77 9.29
N LYS A 31 -2.18 -10.78 8.43
CA LYS A 31 -3.47 -11.38 8.03
C LYS A 31 -4.22 -12.00 9.23
N GLY A 32 -3.51 -12.48 10.24
CA GLY A 32 -4.11 -13.08 11.43
C GLY A 32 -4.50 -12.06 12.52
N VAL A 33 -4.14 -10.79 12.35
CA VAL A 33 -4.35 -9.76 13.37
C VAL A 33 -5.75 -9.15 13.20
N PRO A 34 -6.58 -9.14 14.25
CA PRO A 34 -7.88 -8.47 14.23
C PRO A 34 -7.76 -6.98 13.90
N ALA A 35 -8.70 -6.45 13.13
CA ALA A 35 -8.64 -5.06 12.64
C ALA A 35 -8.56 -4.01 13.77
N ASN A 36 -9.26 -4.26 14.89
CA ASN A 36 -9.24 -3.39 16.07
C ASN A 36 -7.89 -3.42 16.83
N GLN A 37 -7.02 -4.40 16.57
CA GLN A 37 -5.71 -4.53 17.20
C GLN A 37 -4.55 -4.15 16.27
N LEU A 38 -4.82 -3.93 14.97
CA LEU A 38 -3.79 -3.60 13.98
C LEU A 38 -3.04 -2.31 14.33
N VAL A 39 -3.75 -1.26 14.75
CA VAL A 39 -3.15 0.07 14.95
C VAL A 39 -2.12 0.09 16.09
N GLU A 40 -2.30 -0.75 17.10
CA GLU A 40 -1.37 -0.88 18.23
C GLU A 40 -0.22 -1.86 17.95
N ASN A 41 -0.36 -2.70 16.92
CA ASN A 41 0.60 -3.73 16.56
C ASN A 41 1.91 -3.12 15.99
N SER A 42 3.05 -3.45 16.60
CA SER A 42 4.37 -2.98 16.15
C SER A 42 4.72 -3.46 14.74
N ALA A 43 4.35 -4.69 14.37
CA ALA A 43 4.55 -5.22 13.02
C ALA A 43 3.71 -4.44 11.98
N TYR A 44 2.52 -3.98 12.35
CA TYR A 44 1.73 -3.13 11.46
C TYR A 44 2.39 -1.74 11.26
N LYS A 45 2.98 -1.16 12.31
CA LYS A 45 3.75 0.09 12.18
C LYS A 45 4.97 -0.09 11.27
N LEU A 46 5.68 -1.21 11.41
CA LEU A 46 6.80 -1.55 10.55
C LEU A 46 6.37 -1.75 9.09
N TYR A 47 5.25 -2.45 8.87
CA TYR A 47 4.62 -2.58 7.56
C TYR A 47 4.31 -1.21 6.95
N LEU A 48 3.67 -0.30 7.71
CA LEU A 48 3.30 1.02 7.20
C LEU A 48 4.53 1.81 6.75
N ARG A 49 5.61 1.80 7.55
CA ARG A 49 6.88 2.45 7.18
C ARG A 49 7.39 1.92 5.84
N TYR A 50 7.48 0.60 5.70
CA TYR A 50 7.91 -0.02 4.44
C TYR A 50 6.96 0.29 3.27
N ALA A 51 5.66 0.15 3.47
CA ALA A 51 4.66 0.30 2.43
C ALA A 51 4.59 1.73 1.87
N ILE A 52 4.82 2.74 2.71
CA ILE A 52 4.92 4.15 2.27
C ILE A 52 6.12 4.34 1.34
N GLU A 53 7.30 3.88 1.75
CA GLU A 53 8.53 4.02 0.95
C GLU A 53 8.43 3.22 -0.36
N TYR A 54 7.87 2.01 -0.29
CA TYR A 54 7.62 1.17 -1.47
C TYR A 54 6.63 1.82 -2.44
N ASP A 55 5.57 2.45 -1.94
CA ASP A 55 4.59 3.19 -2.73
C ASP A 55 5.22 4.40 -3.44
N ASP A 56 6.08 5.16 -2.75
CA ASP A 56 6.85 6.26 -3.35
C ASP A 56 7.75 5.79 -4.49
N LEU A 57 8.50 4.70 -4.27
CA LEU A 57 9.36 4.11 -5.29
C LEU A 57 8.55 3.62 -6.49
N LEU A 58 7.43 2.94 -6.25
CA LEU A 58 6.54 2.50 -7.32
C LEU A 58 5.98 3.68 -8.11
N PHE A 59 5.54 4.73 -7.42
CA PHE A 59 5.01 5.93 -8.09
C PHE A 59 6.02 6.57 -9.04
N GLN A 60 7.29 6.71 -8.61
CA GLN A 60 8.34 7.25 -9.48
C GLN A 60 8.61 6.33 -10.67
N ARG A 61 8.73 5.03 -10.43
CA ARG A 61 9.03 4.08 -11.52
C ARG A 61 7.91 3.95 -12.53
N ILE A 62 6.65 3.99 -12.09
CA ILE A 62 5.50 3.96 -13.01
C ILE A 62 5.51 5.19 -13.92
N LYS A 63 5.91 6.36 -13.43
CA LYS A 63 6.08 7.54 -14.28
C LYS A 63 7.15 7.36 -15.35
N GLU A 64 8.19 6.59 -15.05
CA GLU A 64 9.29 6.30 -15.98
C GLU A 64 8.99 5.13 -16.92
N SER A 65 8.19 4.15 -16.48
CA SER A 65 7.87 2.95 -17.25
C SER A 65 6.57 2.27 -16.82
N ASP A 66 5.70 1.97 -17.79
CA ASP A 66 4.44 1.27 -17.57
C ASP A 66 4.56 -0.26 -17.41
N LYS A 67 5.76 -0.83 -17.51
CA LYS A 67 5.99 -2.29 -17.53
C LYS A 67 6.03 -2.96 -16.15
N ILE A 68 5.64 -2.24 -15.10
CA ILE A 68 5.76 -2.73 -13.73
C ILE A 68 4.61 -3.69 -13.43
N LYS A 69 4.95 -4.90 -12.97
CA LYS A 69 3.96 -5.88 -12.52
C LYS A 69 3.38 -5.45 -11.18
N ILE A 70 2.12 -5.06 -11.19
CA ILE A 70 1.39 -4.65 -10.00
C ILE A 70 0.78 -5.88 -9.32
N MET A 71 0.98 -5.99 -8.01
CA MET A 71 0.31 -6.98 -7.18
C MET A 71 -0.84 -6.33 -6.40
N VAL A 72 -2.05 -6.75 -6.73
CA VAL A 72 -3.27 -6.39 -5.99
C VAL A 72 -3.30 -7.16 -4.69
N SER A 73 -3.58 -6.48 -3.58
CA SER A 73 -3.68 -7.16 -2.29
C SER A 73 -4.95 -8.02 -2.20
N PRO A 74 -4.86 -9.30 -1.78
CA PRO A 74 -6.01 -10.14 -1.51
C PRO A 74 -6.57 -9.94 -0.09
N SER A 75 -5.95 -9.09 0.74
CA SER A 75 -6.35 -8.83 2.13
C SER A 75 -7.13 -7.53 2.21
N PRO A 76 -8.41 -7.54 2.64
CA PRO A 76 -9.18 -6.30 2.80
C PRO A 76 -8.50 -5.29 3.73
N ALA A 77 -7.93 -5.75 4.84
CA ALA A 77 -7.25 -4.88 5.80
C ALA A 77 -5.95 -4.27 5.24
N GLU A 78 -5.22 -5.02 4.41
CA GLU A 78 -4.04 -4.46 3.75
C GLU A 78 -4.47 -3.44 2.68
N MET A 79 -5.52 -3.75 1.92
CA MET A 79 -6.04 -2.83 0.91
C MET A 79 -6.48 -1.50 1.54
N ASP A 80 -7.17 -1.55 2.68
CA ASP A 80 -7.55 -0.36 3.45
C ASP A 80 -6.30 0.46 3.84
N ALA A 81 -5.27 -0.21 4.37
CA ALA A 81 -4.01 0.45 4.72
C ALA A 81 -3.35 1.13 3.51
N ARG A 82 -3.32 0.46 2.34
CA ARG A 82 -2.80 1.03 1.08
C ARG A 82 -3.60 2.23 0.62
N ILE A 83 -4.93 2.18 0.70
CA ILE A 83 -5.80 3.33 0.37
C ILE A 83 -5.47 4.52 1.27
N HIS A 84 -5.33 4.30 2.58
CA HIS A 84 -4.93 5.37 3.50
C HIS A 84 -3.54 5.95 3.19
N ILE A 85 -2.59 5.11 2.78
CA ILE A 85 -1.27 5.57 2.30
C ILE A 85 -1.43 6.45 1.06
N TRP A 86 -2.19 6.01 0.04
CA TRP A 86 -2.41 6.77 -1.19
C TRP A 86 -3.09 8.11 -0.96
N VAL A 87 -4.09 8.15 -0.07
CA VAL A 87 -4.78 9.37 0.33
C VAL A 87 -3.81 10.34 1.01
N LYS A 88 -3.05 9.87 2.00
CA LYS A 88 -2.08 10.70 2.73
C LYS A 88 -0.96 11.22 1.82
N ALA A 89 -0.47 10.39 0.91
CA ALA A 89 0.55 10.74 -0.07
C ALA A 89 -0.01 11.58 -1.24
N LYS A 90 -1.31 11.91 -1.23
CA LYS A 90 -2.00 12.68 -2.28
C LYS A 90 -1.77 12.09 -3.67
N ARG A 91 -1.80 10.77 -3.78
CA ARG A 91 -1.57 10.09 -5.05
C ARG A 91 -2.65 10.49 -6.06
N PRO A 92 -2.29 10.68 -7.34
CA PRO A 92 -3.24 11.02 -8.37
C PRO A 92 -4.12 9.83 -8.74
N ASN A 93 -5.33 10.10 -9.20
CA ASN A 93 -6.33 9.05 -9.51
C ASN A 93 -5.81 8.01 -10.50
N TRP A 94 -5.09 8.44 -11.55
CA TRP A 94 -4.53 7.53 -12.55
C TRP A 94 -3.60 6.48 -11.93
N TYR A 95 -2.85 6.85 -10.88
CA TYR A 95 -1.94 5.94 -10.20
C TYR A 95 -2.72 4.89 -9.41
N VAL A 96 -3.73 5.32 -8.65
CA VAL A 96 -4.56 4.41 -7.86
C VAL A 96 -5.37 3.47 -8.75
N GLU A 97 -5.91 3.98 -9.86
CA GLU A 97 -6.59 3.16 -10.87
C GLU A 97 -5.67 2.07 -11.42
N LYS A 98 -4.42 2.42 -11.72
CA LYS A 98 -3.39 1.48 -12.15
C LYS A 98 -3.06 0.45 -11.09
N MET A 99 -2.89 0.87 -9.84
CA MET A 99 -2.61 -0.02 -8.70
C MET A 99 -3.75 -1.02 -8.42
N LEU A 100 -4.98 -0.66 -8.77
CA LEU A 100 -6.17 -1.50 -8.64
C LEU A 100 -6.50 -2.29 -9.91
N GLY A 101 -5.73 -2.13 -11.00
CA GLY A 101 -6.01 -2.79 -12.28
C GLY A 101 -7.29 -2.31 -12.97
N LEU A 102 -7.70 -1.06 -12.71
CA LEU A 102 -8.93 -0.44 -13.24
C LEU A 102 -8.67 0.42 -14.48
N GLU A 103 -7.48 0.32 -15.06
CA GLU A 103 -7.10 1.08 -16.26
C GLU A 103 -8.09 0.79 -17.40
N ASN A 104 -8.50 1.85 -18.10
CA ASN A 104 -9.33 1.78 -19.31
C ASN A 104 -10.74 1.17 -19.18
N ASN A 105 -11.30 1.03 -17.98
CA ASN A 105 -12.69 0.58 -17.82
C ASN A 105 -13.50 1.39 -16.80
N ALA A 106 -14.31 2.34 -17.30
CA ALA A 106 -15.15 3.21 -16.49
C ALA A 106 -16.20 2.45 -15.66
N GLN A 107 -16.72 1.33 -16.17
CA GLN A 107 -17.68 0.49 -15.45
C GLN A 107 -17.03 -0.17 -14.23
N PHE A 108 -15.82 -0.70 -14.37
CA PHE A 108 -15.08 -1.29 -13.23
C PHE A 108 -14.67 -0.24 -12.19
N LYS A 109 -14.33 0.99 -12.63
CA LYS A 109 -14.08 2.11 -11.70
C LYS A 109 -15.31 2.46 -10.85
N GLY A 110 -16.49 2.49 -11.47
CA GLY A 110 -17.74 2.74 -10.76
C GLY A 110 -18.11 1.66 -9.75
N ALA A 111 -17.73 0.40 -10.03
CA ALA A 111 -18.06 -0.76 -9.20
C ALA A 111 -17.03 -1.08 -8.10
N SER A 112 -15.77 -0.63 -8.22
CA SER A 112 -14.72 -0.92 -7.24
C SER A 112 -14.96 -0.17 -5.93
N LYS A 113 -15.24 -0.92 -4.86
CA LYS A 113 -15.42 -0.37 -3.51
C LYS A 113 -14.16 0.33 -3.02
N GLU A 114 -13.00 -0.21 -3.37
CA GLU A 114 -11.67 0.29 -3.03
C GLU A 114 -11.43 1.68 -3.66
N TYR A 115 -11.75 1.82 -4.95
CA TYR A 115 -11.60 3.09 -5.64
C TYR A 115 -12.60 4.15 -5.14
N GLN A 116 -13.84 3.76 -4.88
CA GLN A 116 -14.83 4.67 -4.29
C GLN A 116 -14.42 5.13 -2.89
N LEU A 117 -13.85 4.24 -2.08
CA LEU A 117 -13.32 4.59 -0.75
C LEU A 117 -12.17 5.60 -0.87
N PHE A 118 -11.22 5.37 -1.77
CA PHE A 118 -10.14 6.31 -2.06
C PHE A 118 -10.68 7.71 -2.41
N LEU A 119 -11.62 7.80 -3.35
CA LEU A 119 -12.20 9.08 -3.78
C LEU A 119 -12.95 9.80 -2.65
N LYS A 120 -13.64 9.05 -1.78
CA LYS A 120 -14.33 9.61 -0.62
C LYS A 120 -13.33 10.23 0.37
N LEU A 121 -12.33 9.45 0.79
CA LEU A 121 -11.32 9.89 1.74
C LEU A 121 -10.47 11.05 1.19
N GLN A 122 -10.17 11.05 -0.10
CA GLN A 122 -9.43 12.14 -0.74
C GLN A 122 -10.18 13.48 -0.68
N LYS A 123 -11.52 13.47 -0.73
CA LYS A 123 -12.36 14.68 -0.58
C LYS A 123 -12.38 15.21 0.85
N GLU A 124 -12.30 14.34 1.84
CA GLU A 124 -12.30 14.70 3.27
C GLU A 124 -10.97 15.32 3.74
N GLN A 125 -9.91 15.24 2.93
CA GLN A 125 -8.59 15.83 3.21
C GLN A 125 -8.40 17.24 2.59
N LYS A 126 -9.43 17.79 1.94
CA LYS A 126 -9.43 19.15 1.36
C LYS A 126 -10.05 20.15 2.31
#